data_AF-A0A4Y2P1H3-F1
#
_entry.id   AF-A0A4Y2P1H3-F1
#
_cell.length_a   1.000
_cell.length_b   1.000
_cell.length_c   1.000
_cell.angle_alpha   90.00
_cell.angle_beta   90.00
_cell.angle_gamma   90.00
#
_symmetry.space_group_name_H-M   'P 1'
#
loop_
_entity.id
_entity.type
_entity.pdbx_description
1 polymer ?
#
loop_
_entity_poly.entity_id
_entity_poly.type
_entity_poly.pdbx_seq_one_letter_code
_entity_poly.pdbx_strand_id
1 'polypeptide(L)'
;MRDGQCCKSFPKQFKDDTEENVNGYPIYRRRATEPVQVGKYSIDNRWVVPYNPWLLKKFNAHINAEVCASVKSVKYLYKYVYKGHDAASVKIQKEGALDHDEILSFFEGRYVSAPKAM
;
A
#
# COMPACT_ATOMS: atom_id res chain seq x y z
N MET A 1 7.08 9.86 5.07
CA MET A 1 6.65 11.18 5.62
C MET A 1 7.17 12.25 4.69
N ARG A 2 6.45 13.36 4.55
CA ARG A 2 6.90 14.56 3.84
C ARG A 2 6.61 15.74 4.76
N ASP A 3 7.61 16.58 5.00
CA ASP A 3 7.50 17.76 5.89
C ASP A 3 7.00 17.42 7.32
N GLY A 4 7.47 16.29 7.86
CA GLY A 4 7.04 15.80 9.19
C GLY A 4 5.60 15.26 9.24
N GLN A 5 4.86 15.29 8.12
CA GLN A 5 3.50 14.79 8.02
C GLN A 5 3.42 13.45 7.31
N CYS A 6 2.44 12.63 7.69
CA CYS A 6 2.17 11.39 7.01
C CYS A 6 1.54 11.67 5.64
N CYS A 7 2.15 11.20 4.55
CA CYS A 7 1.64 11.38 3.20
C CYS A 7 0.26 10.73 2.96
N LYS A 8 -0.17 9.84 3.86
CA LYS A 8 -1.48 9.16 3.84
C LYS A 8 -2.49 9.83 4.79
N SER A 9 -2.12 10.96 5.39
CA SER A 9 -2.92 11.76 6.32
C SER A 9 -3.38 10.99 7.56
N PHE A 10 -2.47 10.18 8.12
CA PHE A 10 -2.64 9.66 9.48
C PHE A 10 -2.13 10.69 10.49
N PRO A 11 -2.76 10.80 11.67
CA PRO A 11 -3.92 10.03 12.15
C PRO A 11 -5.23 10.46 11.49
N LYS A 12 -6.13 9.50 11.24
CA LYS A 12 -7.47 9.76 10.71
C LYS A 12 -8.46 10.08 11.84
N GLN A 13 -9.55 10.78 11.54
CA GLN A 13 -10.60 11.03 12.56
C GLN A 13 -11.33 9.73 12.92
N PHE A 14 -11.85 9.65 14.15
CA PHE A 14 -12.77 8.60 14.54
C PHE A 14 -14.09 8.77 13.79
N LYS A 15 -14.74 7.64 13.51
CA LYS A 15 -16.03 7.56 12.82
C LYS A 15 -16.76 6.35 13.33
N ASP A 16 -18.04 6.51 13.67
CA ASP A 16 -18.85 5.43 14.23
C ASP A 16 -19.34 4.46 13.18
N ASP A 17 -19.48 4.89 11.93
CA ASP A 17 -19.90 4.07 10.80
C ASP A 17 -19.07 4.33 9.54
N THR A 18 -19.17 3.40 8.59
CA THR A 18 -18.54 3.56 7.28
C THR A 18 -19.46 4.35 6.38
N GLU A 19 -18.99 5.48 5.88
CA GLU A 19 -19.76 6.42 5.06
C GLU A 19 -19.16 6.54 3.66
N GLU A 20 -20.01 6.80 2.66
CA GLU A 20 -19.53 7.18 1.33
C GLU A 20 -19.04 8.63 1.32
N ASN A 21 -17.91 8.87 0.66
CA ASN A 21 -17.39 10.22 0.45
C ASN A 21 -17.78 10.72 -0.95
N VAL A 22 -18.00 12.02 -1.08
CA VAL A 22 -18.16 12.75 -2.37
C VAL A 22 -17.02 12.43 -3.34
N ASN A 23 -15.81 12.17 -2.81
CA ASN A 23 -14.65 11.80 -3.62
C ASN A 23 -14.62 10.35 -4.09
N GLY A 24 -15.61 9.52 -3.74
CA GLY A 24 -15.77 8.13 -4.18
C GLY A 24 -14.97 7.10 -3.39
N TYR A 25 -14.18 7.51 -2.40
CA TYR A 25 -13.50 6.58 -1.48
C TYR A 25 -14.28 6.50 -0.16
N PRO A 26 -14.61 5.31 0.35
CA PRO A 26 -15.33 5.19 1.61
C PRO A 26 -14.51 5.75 2.78
N ILE A 27 -15.16 6.46 3.68
CA ILE A 27 -14.63 6.83 4.99
C ILE A 27 -14.97 5.69 5.93
N TYR A 28 -13.99 4.83 6.21
CA TYR A 28 -14.20 3.69 7.09
C TYR A 28 -14.41 4.07 8.55
N ARG A 29 -15.27 3.28 9.21
CA ARG A 29 -15.45 3.28 10.65
C ARG A 29 -14.11 3.13 11.39
N ARG A 30 -13.89 3.97 12.39
CA ARG A 30 -12.74 3.95 13.30
C ARG A 30 -13.24 4.18 14.72
N ARG A 31 -13.28 3.10 15.50
CA ARG A 31 -13.76 3.12 16.90
C ARG A 31 -12.70 3.70 17.82
N ALA A 32 -13.11 4.51 18.79
CA ALA A 32 -12.26 4.87 19.91
C ALA A 32 -12.14 3.66 20.84
N THR A 33 -10.96 3.06 20.85
CA THR A 33 -10.58 2.03 21.83
C THR A 33 -9.39 2.53 22.63
N GLU A 34 -9.10 1.88 23.74
CA GLU A 34 -7.92 2.17 24.54
C GLU A 34 -6.66 2.15 23.66
N PRO A 35 -5.81 3.19 23.74
CA PRO A 35 -4.57 3.23 23.00
C PRO A 35 -3.58 2.20 23.55
N VAL A 36 -2.79 1.61 22.66
CA VAL A 36 -1.74 0.65 22.99
C VAL A 36 -0.39 1.35 22.93
N GLN A 37 0.45 1.15 23.95
CA GLN A 37 1.83 1.65 23.94
C GLN A 37 2.70 0.78 23.03
N VAL A 38 3.29 1.39 22.01
CA VAL A 38 4.25 0.77 21.10
C VAL A 38 5.56 1.55 21.19
N GLY A 39 6.47 1.06 22.02
CA GLY A 39 7.70 1.78 22.37
C GLY A 39 7.38 3.08 23.12
N LYS A 40 7.78 4.22 22.54
CA LYS A 40 7.51 5.57 23.09
C LYS A 40 6.21 6.20 22.57
N TYR A 41 5.46 5.49 21.73
CA TYR A 41 4.29 6.03 21.06
C TYR A 41 3.01 5.39 21.57
N SER A 42 2.02 6.22 21.88
CA SER A 42 0.65 5.78 22.19
C SER A 42 -0.14 5.67 20.88
N ILE A 43 -0.47 4.45 20.46
CA ILE A 43 -1.12 4.16 19.18
C ILE A 43 -2.58 3.77 19.42
N ASP A 44 -3.49 4.51 18.81
CA ASP A 44 -4.92 4.18 18.74
C ASP A 44 -5.36 3.82 17.31
N ASN A 45 -6.63 3.49 17.13
CA ASN A 45 -7.19 3.12 15.82
C ASN A 45 -7.18 4.24 14.78
N ARG A 46 -6.83 5.49 15.14
CA ARG A 46 -6.66 6.57 14.16
C ARG A 46 -5.40 6.38 13.32
N TRP A 47 -4.42 5.63 13.82
CA TRP A 47 -3.14 5.36 13.18
C TRP A 47 -3.11 4.05 12.37
N VAL A 48 -4.11 3.18 12.56
CA VAL A 48 -4.16 1.83 11.97
C VAL A 48 -5.09 1.80 10.78
N VAL A 49 -4.75 1.09 9.71
CA VAL A 49 -5.67 0.86 8.58
C VAL A 49 -6.84 -0.04 9.06
N PRO A 50 -8.11 0.29 8.75
CA PRO A 50 -9.25 -0.53 9.13
C PRO A 50 -9.04 -1.99 8.71
N TYR A 51 -9.41 -2.90 9.60
CA TYR A 51 -9.23 -4.33 9.39
C TYR A 51 -10.46 -5.08 9.89
N ASN A 52 -10.62 -6.31 9.39
CA ASN A 52 -11.60 -7.23 9.93
C ASN A 52 -10.92 -8.11 11.00
N PRO A 53 -11.32 -8.03 12.29
CA PRO A 53 -10.70 -8.82 13.36
C PRO A 53 -10.72 -10.33 13.12
N TRP A 54 -11.76 -10.83 12.47
CA TRP A 54 -11.87 -12.25 12.14
C TRP A 54 -10.84 -12.67 11.09
N LEU A 55 -10.69 -11.88 10.02
CA LEU A 55 -9.68 -12.14 8.98
C LEU A 55 -8.26 -12.04 9.54
N LEU A 56 -8.01 -11.00 10.35
CA LEU A 56 -6.72 -10.82 11.00
C LEU A 56 -6.34 -12.03 11.85
N LYS A 57 -7.27 -12.51 12.69
CA LYS A 57 -7.04 -13.68 13.54
C LYS A 57 -6.91 -14.98 12.74
N LYS A 58 -7.71 -15.16 11.68
CA LYS A 58 -7.71 -16.38 10.86
C LYS A 58 -6.42 -16.56 10.08
N PHE A 59 -5.89 -15.49 9.51
CA PHE A 59 -4.72 -15.55 8.64
C PHE A 59 -3.43 -15.04 9.29
N ASN A 60 -3.51 -14.60 10.56
CA ASN A 60 -2.41 -13.95 11.27
C ASN A 60 -1.73 -12.85 10.45
N ALA A 61 -2.53 -12.10 9.69
CA ALA A 61 -2.06 -11.10 8.74
C ALA A 61 -3.01 -9.89 8.74
N HIS A 62 -2.45 -8.69 8.59
CA HIS A 62 -3.26 -7.48 8.45
C HIS A 62 -3.84 -7.43 7.03
N ILE A 63 -5.14 -7.76 6.93
CA ILE A 63 -5.86 -7.80 5.65
C ILE A 63 -6.71 -6.53 5.54
N ASN A 64 -6.38 -5.69 4.55
CA ASN A 64 -7.20 -4.55 4.16
C ASN A 64 -8.43 -5.04 3.38
N ALA A 65 -9.62 -4.65 3.83
CA ALA A 65 -10.88 -4.97 3.16
C ALA A 65 -11.51 -3.67 2.65
N GLU A 66 -11.70 -3.57 1.34
CA GLU A 66 -12.22 -2.36 0.72
C GLU A 66 -13.63 -2.52 0.14
N VAL A 67 -14.48 -1.52 0.39
CA VAL A 67 -15.81 -1.46 -0.21
C VAL A 67 -15.72 -0.77 -1.57
N CYS A 68 -16.02 -1.51 -2.63
CA CYS A 68 -15.99 -1.04 -4.01
C CYS A 68 -17.39 -0.69 -4.50
N ALA A 69 -17.95 0.43 -4.03
CA ALA A 69 -19.27 0.90 -4.46
C ALA A 69 -19.21 1.97 -5.58
N SER A 70 -18.08 2.67 -5.73
CA SER A 70 -17.96 3.78 -6.68
C SER A 70 -17.16 3.41 -7.94
N VAL A 71 -17.40 4.12 -9.05
CA VAL A 71 -16.61 4.01 -10.30
C VAL A 71 -15.11 4.25 -10.05
N LYS A 72 -14.77 5.11 -9.08
CA LYS A 72 -13.37 5.34 -8.67
C LYS A 72 -12.76 4.13 -7.97
N SER A 73 -13.54 3.42 -7.14
CA SER A 73 -13.11 2.16 -6.52
C SER A 73 -12.92 1.06 -7.57
N VAL A 74 -13.76 1.01 -8.61
CA VAL A 74 -13.56 0.09 -9.74
C VAL A 74 -12.25 0.41 -10.47
N LYS A 75 -11.99 1.68 -10.79
CA LYS A 75 -10.71 2.11 -11.37
C LYS A 75 -9.52 1.71 -10.48
N TYR A 76 -9.66 1.83 -9.17
CA TYR A 76 -8.64 1.38 -8.22
C TYR A 76 -8.43 -0.13 -8.36
N LEU A 77 -9.47 -0.95 -8.29
CA LEU A 77 -9.36 -2.41 -8.43
C LEU A 77 -8.70 -2.83 -9.75
N TYR A 78 -9.12 -2.25 -10.88
CA TYR A 78 -8.49 -2.46 -12.18
C TYR A 78 -7.02 -2.02 -12.18
N LYS A 79 -6.68 -0.88 -11.57
CA LYS A 79 -5.29 -0.47 -11.43
C LYS A 79 -4.44 -1.54 -10.74
N TYR A 80 -4.95 -2.23 -9.71
CA TYR A 80 -4.18 -3.27 -9.01
C TYR A 80 -4.13 -4.60 -9.75
N VAL A 81 -5.22 -5.00 -10.40
CA VAL A 81 -5.26 -6.22 -11.22
C VAL A 81 -4.33 -6.11 -12.43
N TYR A 82 -4.33 -4.94 -13.08
CA TYR A 82 -3.53 -4.67 -14.28
C TYR A 82 -2.23 -3.91 -13.99
N LYS A 83 -1.85 -3.74 -12.71
CA LYS A 83 -0.51 -3.28 -12.37
C LYS A 83 0.44 -4.41 -12.77
N GLY A 84 1.06 -4.27 -13.94
CA GLY A 84 2.03 -5.24 -14.43
C GLY A 84 3.13 -5.50 -13.39
N HIS A 85 3.76 -6.66 -13.49
CA HIS A 85 4.86 -7.04 -12.61
C HIS A 85 5.97 -5.98 -12.62
N ASP A 86 6.57 -5.75 -11.45
CA ASP A 86 7.72 -4.87 -11.33
C ASP A 86 8.83 -5.36 -12.29
N ALA A 87 9.31 -4.46 -13.15
CA ALA A 87 10.42 -4.71 -14.06
C ALA A 87 11.71 -4.15 -13.44
N ALA A 88 12.79 -4.90 -13.55
CA ALA A 88 14.12 -4.48 -13.12
C ALA A 88 15.08 -4.59 -14.31
N SER A 89 15.82 -3.51 -14.58
CA SER A 89 16.94 -3.53 -15.51
C SER A 89 18.25 -3.65 -14.71
N VAL A 90 19.08 -4.61 -15.08
CA VAL A 90 20.40 -4.84 -14.49
C VAL A 90 21.45 -4.43 -15.52
N LYS A 91 22.30 -3.46 -15.17
CA LYS A 91 23.44 -3.06 -15.99
C LYS A 91 24.68 -3.82 -15.55
N ILE A 92 25.30 -4.58 -16.45
CA ILE A 92 26.56 -5.28 -16.21
C ILE A 92 27.68 -4.40 -16.76
N GLN A 93 28.52 -3.86 -15.88
CA GLN A 93 29.72 -3.10 -16.28
C GLN A 93 30.96 -4.00 -16.14
N LYS A 94 31.69 -4.21 -17.23
CA LYS A 94 33.05 -4.78 -17.20
C LYS A 94 34.06 -3.63 -17.15
N GLU A 95 34.90 -3.59 -16.12
CA GLU A 95 36.03 -2.64 -16.07
C GLU A 95 37.07 -3.02 -17.13
N GLY A 96 37.42 -2.08 -18.02
CA GLY A 96 38.55 -2.20 -18.96
C GLY A 96 38.26 -2.76 -20.36
N ALA A 97 37.00 -2.93 -20.77
CA ALA A 97 36.67 -3.34 -22.15
C ALA A 97 36.56 -2.12 -23.08
N LEU A 98 37.40 -2.07 -24.14
CA LEU A 98 37.39 -1.03 -25.19
C LEU A 98 36.22 -1.16 -26.17
N ASP A 99 35.49 -2.27 -26.14
CA ASP A 99 34.38 -2.58 -27.02
C ASP A 99 33.08 -2.56 -26.20
N HIS A 100 32.44 -1.39 -26.16
CA HIS A 100 31.23 -1.14 -25.39
C HIS A 100 29.98 -1.43 -26.25
N ASP A 101 29.48 -2.66 -26.18
CA ASP A 101 28.16 -2.98 -26.73
C ASP A 101 27.07 -2.60 -25.72
N GLU A 102 26.36 -1.50 -25.99
CA GLU A 102 25.27 -1.00 -25.16
C GLU A 102 24.12 -2.02 -25.03
N ILE A 103 23.89 -2.88 -26.03
CA ILE A 103 22.75 -3.82 -26.03
C ILE A 103 23.05 -5.02 -25.12
N LEU A 104 24.29 -5.51 -25.11
CA LEU A 104 24.71 -6.62 -24.24
C LEU A 104 24.91 -6.21 -22.77
N SER A 105 24.97 -4.91 -22.50
CA SER A 105 25.27 -4.36 -21.16
C SER A 105 24.05 -4.28 -20.25
N PHE A 106 22.83 -4.49 -20.76
CA PHE A 106 21.60 -4.41 -19.98
C PHE A 106 20.79 -5.70 -20.09
N PHE A 107 20.40 -6.24 -18.93
CA PHE A 107 19.45 -7.34 -18.82
C PHE A 107 18.14 -6.83 -18.26
N GLU A 108 17.05 -6.94 -19.02
CA GLU A 108 15.70 -6.64 -18.55
C GLU A 108 15.04 -7.90 -17.99
N GLY A 109 14.90 -7.96 -16.66
CA GLY A 109 14.17 -9.02 -15.97
C GLY A 109 12.80 -8.52 -15.53
N ARG A 110 11.76 -9.32 -15.75
CA ARG A 110 10.47 -9.13 -15.06
C ARG A 110 10.44 -10.02 -13.83
N TYR A 111 10.27 -9.43 -12.65
CA TYR A 111 10.18 -10.20 -11.42
C TYR A 111 8.72 -10.42 -11.05
N VAL A 112 8.29 -11.69 -11.06
CA VAL A 112 6.95 -12.08 -10.59
C VAL A 112 6.97 -12.05 -9.06
N SER A 113 6.55 -10.91 -8.50
CA SER A 113 6.26 -10.76 -7.07
C SER A 113 4.77 -10.63 -6.81
N ALA A 114 4.36 -10.88 -5.57
CA ALA A 114 3.04 -10.49 -5.10
C ALA A 114 2.84 -8.99 -5.42
N PRO A 115 1.69 -8.59 -5.99
CA PRO A 115 1.44 -7.20 -6.34
C PRO A 115 1.67 -6.32 -5.11
N LYS A 116 2.57 -5.33 -5.21
CA LYS A 116 2.77 -4.34 -4.15
C LYS A 116 1.48 -3.54 -3.94
N ALA A 117 0.66 -4.01 -3.01
CA ALA A 117 -0.35 -3.22 -2.33
C ALA A 117 0.32 -2.55 -1.12
N MET A 118 0.61 -1.24 -1.27
CA MET A 118 1.01 -0.33 -0.17
C MET A 118 -0.07 0.72 0.05
#